data_AF-A0AAE3ETW5-F1
#
_entry.id   AF-A0AAE3ETW5-F1
#
_cell.length_a   1.000
_cell.length_b   1.000
_cell.length_c   1.000
_cell.angle_alpha   90.00
_cell.angle_beta   90.00
_cell.angle_gamma   90.00
#
_symmetry.space_group_name_H-M   'P 1'
#
loop_
_entity.id
_entity.type
_entity.pdbx_description
1 polymer ?
#
loop_
_entity_poly.entity_id
_entity_poly.type
_entity_poly.pdbx_seq_one_letter_code
_entity_poly.pdbx_strand_id
1 'polypeptide(L)'
;MGILKIFPPKNINSWYGYRTRNSKKNMRNWVLAQKTSANIGLVVSIIVILYQILIDMIFEQGSLTRFTTMVLWSIGMVLTIYLTERKLKGHP
;
A
#
# COMPACT_ATOMS: atom_id res chain seq x y z
N MET A 1 -9.38 8.10 3.32
CA MET A 1 -8.23 8.80 3.97
C MET A 1 -7.61 7.81 4.96
N GLY A 2 -6.39 7.31 4.74
CA GLY A 2 -5.83 6.20 5.55
C GLY A 2 -5.46 6.62 6.98
N ILE A 3 -5.63 5.71 7.95
CA ILE A 3 -5.36 5.91 9.39
C ILE A 3 -3.95 6.49 9.65
N LEU A 4 -2.98 6.17 8.79
CA LEU A 4 -1.60 6.68 8.83
C LEU A 4 -1.46 8.18 8.57
N LYS A 5 -2.42 8.82 7.88
CA LYS A 5 -2.45 10.29 7.69
C LYS A 5 -3.08 11.02 8.87
N ILE A 6 -4.02 10.39 9.57
CA ILE A 6 -4.77 10.99 10.67
C ILE A 6 -3.97 10.87 11.98
N PHE A 7 -3.30 9.73 12.18
CA PHE A 7 -2.39 9.49 13.31
C PHE A 7 -1.03 9.05 12.80
N PRO A 8 -0.20 9.96 12.26
CA PRO A 8 1.15 9.61 11.88
C PRO A 8 1.89 9.12 13.12
N PRO A 9 2.55 7.96 13.07
CA PRO A 9 3.30 7.47 14.22
C PRO A 9 4.43 8.44 14.54
N LYS A 10 4.27 9.16 15.65
CA LYS A 10 5.24 10.15 16.13
C LYS A 10 6.54 9.52 16.60
N ASN A 11 6.53 8.22 16.90
CA ASN A 11 7.70 7.44 17.32
C ASN A 11 7.78 6.13 16.52
N ILE A 12 9.02 5.70 16.27
CA ILE A 12 9.30 4.35 15.76
C ILE A 12 8.75 3.36 16.78
N ASN A 13 7.80 2.53 16.36
CA ASN A 13 7.20 1.51 17.21
C ASN A 13 7.02 0.20 16.46
N SER A 14 6.84 -0.88 17.21
CA SER A 14 6.69 -2.23 16.66
C SER A 14 5.23 -2.66 16.51
N TRP A 15 4.25 -1.83 16.89
CA TRP A 15 2.84 -2.21 17.02
C TRP A 15 1.98 -1.83 15.81
N TYR A 16 2.24 -0.68 15.19
CA TYR A 16 1.48 -0.22 14.03
C TYR A 16 2.37 0.44 12.97
N GLY A 17 1.86 0.53 11.75
CA GLY A 17 2.55 1.18 10.65
C GLY A 17 3.43 0.28 9.78
N TYR A 18 4.10 0.92 8.81
CA TYR A 18 5.01 0.31 7.87
C TYR A 18 6.36 0.00 8.53
N ARG A 19 6.57 -1.27 8.90
CA ARG A 19 7.56 -1.72 9.90
C ARG A 19 8.74 -2.53 9.32
N THR A 20 9.15 -2.25 8.09
CA THR A 20 10.31 -2.92 7.50
C THR A 20 11.62 -2.51 8.18
N ARG A 21 12.68 -3.31 7.98
CA ARG A 21 14.00 -3.02 8.57
C ARG A 21 14.53 -1.64 8.17
N ASN A 22 14.29 -1.22 6.92
CA ASN A 22 14.76 0.06 6.43
C ASN A 22 13.93 1.25 6.93
N SER A 23 12.61 1.07 7.14
CA SER A 23 11.76 2.15 7.66
C SER A 23 12.10 2.52 9.10
N LYS A 24 12.52 1.55 9.91
CA LYS A 24 12.85 1.76 11.35
C LYS A 24 14.27 2.25 11.61
N LYS A 25 15.10 2.52 10.59
CA LYS A 25 16.51 2.92 10.78
C LYS A 25 16.68 4.27 11.49
N ASN A 26 15.85 5.25 11.14
CA ASN A 26 15.87 6.58 11.72
C ASN A 26 14.48 7.23 11.57
N MET A 27 14.24 8.33 12.29
CA MET A 27 12.93 8.98 12.30
C MET A 27 12.53 9.53 10.91
N ARG A 28 13.51 9.95 10.11
CA ARG A 28 13.28 10.44 8.74
C ARG A 28 12.73 9.33 7.84
N ASN A 29 13.35 8.15 7.87
CA ASN A 29 12.94 6.97 7.11
C ASN A 29 11.59 6.46 7.58
N TRP A 30 11.33 6.53 8.88
CA TRP A 30 10.05 6.16 9.45
C TRP A 30 8.92 7.02 8.89
N VAL A 31 9.06 8.35 8.94
CA VAL A 31 8.08 9.29 8.39
C VAL A 31 7.95 9.13 6.87
N LEU A 32 9.07 8.99 6.16
CA LEU A 32 9.09 8.80 4.71
C LEU A 32 8.38 7.52 4.28
N ALA A 33 8.62 6.41 4.97
CA ALA A 33 8.01 5.12 4.69
C ALA A 33 6.49 5.17 4.86
N GLN A 34 6.02 5.83 5.92
CA GLN A 34 4.59 5.94 6.21
C GLN A 34 3.87 6.81 5.19
N LYS A 35 4.46 7.95 4.83
CA LYS A 35 3.91 8.82 3.78
C LYS A 35 3.90 8.10 2.42
N THR A 36 4.99 7.41 2.10
CA THR A 36 5.15 6.73 0.80
C THR A 36 4.20 5.55 0.67
N SER A 37 4.17 4.63 1.64
CA SER A 37 3.27 3.47 1.63
C SER A 37 1.80 3.88 1.63
N ALA A 38 1.42 4.90 2.39
CA ALA A 38 0.05 5.42 2.38
C ALA A 38 -0.35 6.02 1.02
N ASN A 39 0.55 6.75 0.38
CA ASN A 39 0.28 7.33 -0.95
C ASN A 39 0.19 6.24 -2.02
N ILE A 40 1.13 5.29 -2.04
CA ILE A 40 1.13 4.19 -3.03
C ILE A 40 -0.09 3.30 -2.81
N GLY A 41 -0.37 2.91 -1.57
CA GLY A 41 -1.53 2.08 -1.23
C GLY A 41 -2.86 2.74 -1.63
N LEU A 42 -2.98 4.07 -1.51
CA LEU A 42 -4.16 4.80 -1.96
C LEU A 42 -4.30 4.73 -3.48
N VAL A 43 -3.23 4.96 -4.23
CA VAL A 43 -3.23 4.86 -5.70
C VAL A 43 -3.57 3.43 -6.15
N VAL A 44 -2.95 2.42 -5.54
CA VAL A 44 -3.24 1.00 -5.80
C VAL A 44 -4.71 0.70 -5.52
N SER A 45 -5.26 1.16 -4.39
CA SER A 45 -6.67 0.95 -4.04
C SER A 45 -7.61 1.56 -5.07
N ILE A 46 -7.33 2.79 -5.54
CA ILE A 46 -8.13 3.43 -6.59
C ILE A 46 -8.08 2.61 -7.88
N ILE A 47 -6.88 2.17 -8.31
CA ILE A 47 -6.73 1.37 -9.53
C ILE A 47 -7.52 0.07 -9.44
N VAL A 48 -7.45 -0.62 -8.30
CA VAL A 48 -8.17 -1.89 -8.12
C VAL A 48 -9.68 -1.68 -8.09
N ILE A 49 -10.16 -0.62 -7.46
CA ILE A 49 -11.60 -0.28 -7.47
C ILE A 49 -12.08 0.03 -8.89
N LEU A 50 -11.33 0.84 -9.65
CA LEU A 50 -11.67 1.15 -11.03
C LEU A 50 -11.67 -0.12 -11.91
N TYR A 51 -10.67 -0.99 -11.73
CA TYR A 51 -10.62 -2.28 -12.42
C TYR A 51 -11.84 -3.16 -12.09
N GLN A 52 -12.23 -3.26 -10.83
CA GLN A 52 -13.40 -4.02 -10.41
C GLN A 52 -14.68 -3.50 -11.08
N ILE A 53 -14.89 -2.18 -11.07
CA ILE A 53 -16.08 -1.56 -11.70
C ILE A 53 -16.12 -1.87 -13.19
N LEU A 54 -14.98 -1.76 -13.89
CA LEU A 54 -14.91 -2.04 -15.33
C LEU A 54 -15.17 -3.51 -15.65
N ILE A 55 -14.63 -4.43 -14.86
CA ILE A 55 -14.87 -5.87 -15.05
C ILE A 55 -16.33 -6.23 -14.81
N ASP A 56 -16.95 -5.70 -13.75
CA ASP A 56 -18.35 -5.96 -13.43
C ASP A 56 -19.33 -5.39 -14.47
N MET A 57 -18.92 -4.38 -15.25
CA MET A 57 -19.71 -3.86 -16.37
C MET A 57 -19.67 -4.76 -17.62
N ILE A 58 -18.60 -5.53 -17.80
CA ILE A 58 -18.37 -6.35 -19.01
C ILE A 58 -18.74 -7.81 -18.76
N PHE A 59 -18.51 -8.30 -17.55
CA PHE A 59 -18.68 -9.70 -17.16
C PHE A 59 -19.68 -9.80 -16.01
N GLU A 60 -20.51 -10.85 -16.04
CA GLU A 60 -21.34 -11.19 -14.88
C GLU A 60 -20.46 -11.56 -13.68
N GLN A 61 -20.94 -11.22 -12.48
CA GLN A 61 -20.22 -11.51 -11.24
C GLN A 61 -20.08 -13.03 -11.02
N GLY A 62 -18.91 -13.55 -11.35
CA GLY A 62 -18.57 -14.96 -11.23
C GLY A 62 -17.48 -15.24 -10.20
N SER A 63 -17.17 -16.52 -10.01
CA SER A 63 -16.00 -16.94 -9.23
C SER A 63 -14.70 -16.41 -9.81
N LEU A 64 -14.59 -16.32 -11.14
CA LEU A 64 -13.40 -15.84 -11.84
C LEU A 64 -13.13 -14.36 -11.59
N THR A 65 -14.13 -13.48 -11.70
CA THR A 65 -13.96 -12.03 -11.49
C THR A 65 -13.60 -11.71 -10.04
N ARG A 66 -14.17 -12.44 -9.07
CA ARG A 66 -13.76 -12.33 -7.65
C ARG A 66 -12.30 -12.76 -7.44
N PHE A 67 -11.92 -13.86 -8.07
CA PHE A 67 -10.56 -14.38 -7.95
C PHE A 67 -9.52 -13.44 -8.54
N THR A 68 -9.76 -12.88 -9.73
CA THR A 68 -8.84 -11.93 -10.37
C THR A 68 -8.63 -10.69 -9.51
N THR A 69 -9.67 -10.17 -8.88
CA THR A 69 -9.57 -9.01 -7.99
C THR A 69 -8.80 -9.31 -6.70
N MET A 70 -8.96 -10.50 -6.12
CA MET A 70 -8.15 -10.94 -4.98
C MET A 70 -6.66 -11.03 -5.33
N VAL A 71 -6.35 -11.59 -6.51
CA VAL A 71 -4.96 -11.67 -7.02
C VAL A 71 -4.39 -10.27 -7.25
N LEU A 72 -5.16 -9.38 -7.88
CA LEU A 72 -4.73 -8.02 -8.16
C LEU A 72 -4.47 -7.21 -6.87
N TRP A 73 -5.33 -7.36 -5.86
CA TRP A 73 -5.12 -6.78 -4.52
C TRP A 73 -3.83 -7.27 -3.89
N SER A 74 -3.57 -8.57 -3.96
CA SER A 74 -2.37 -9.19 -3.39
C SER A 74 -1.10 -8.66 -4.05
N ILE A 75 -1.10 -8.56 -5.39
CA ILE A 75 -0.01 -7.96 -6.16
C ILE A 75 0.17 -6.49 -5.78
N GLY A 76 -0.92 -5.74 -5.63
CA GLY A 76 -0.91 -4.34 -5.21
C GLY A 76 -0.26 -4.13 -3.83
N MET A 77 -0.51 -5.02 -2.87
CA MET A 77 0.16 -4.98 -1.57
C MET A 77 1.67 -5.22 -1.68
N VAL A 78 2.08 -6.25 -2.44
CA VAL A 78 3.50 -6.56 -2.67
C VAL A 78 4.21 -5.39 -3.36
N LEU A 79 3.57 -4.80 -4.38
CA LEU A 79 4.08 -3.60 -5.07
C LEU A 79 4.23 -2.41 -4.11
N THR A 80 3.26 -2.20 -3.22
CA THR A 80 3.31 -1.12 -2.22
C THR A 80 4.53 -1.28 -1.32
N ILE A 81 4.81 -2.50 -0.86
CA ILE A 81 6.00 -2.79 -0.05
C ILE A 81 7.27 -2.59 -0.87
N TYR A 82 7.35 -3.19 -2.06
CA TYR A 82 8.54 -3.13 -2.91
C TYR A 82 8.93 -1.68 -3.28
N LEU A 83 7.96 -0.88 -3.74
CA LEU A 83 8.20 0.51 -4.13
C LEU A 83 8.56 1.40 -2.93
N THR A 84 7.94 1.15 -1.77
CA THR A 84 8.30 1.86 -0.53
C THR A 84 9.72 1.54 -0.11
N GLU A 85 10.12 0.26 -0.13
CA GLU A 85 11.51 -0.15 0.16
C GLU A 85 12.52 0.45 -0.82
N ARG A 86 12.20 0.44 -2.12
CA ARG A 86 13.06 1.02 -3.15
C ARG A 86 13.29 2.51 -2.88
N LYS A 87 12.24 3.24 -2.49
CA LYS A 87 12.34 4.68 -2.17
C LYS A 87 13.16 4.94 -0.91
N LEU A 88 13.07 4.07 0.10
CA LEU A 88 13.89 4.16 1.32
C LEU A 88 15.37 3.88 1.06
N LYS A 89 15.70 3.01 0.09
CA LYS A 89 17.11 2.76 -0.30
C LYS A 89 17.73 3.91 -1.10
N GLY A 90 16.93 4.65 -1.86
CA GLY A 90 17.39 5.79 -2.66
C GLY A 90 17.58 7.11 -1.89
N HIS A 91 17.13 7.17 -0.63
CA HIS A 91 17.30 8.33 0.25
C HIS A 91 17.80 7.88 1.63
N PRO A 92 19.09 7.54 1.79
CA PRO A 92 19.68 7.22 3.09
C PRO A 92 19.73 8.43 4.06
#